data_AF-A0A2D6X4P9-F1
#
_entry.id   AF-A0A2D6X4P9-F1
#
_cell.length_a   1.000
_cell.length_b   1.000
_cell.length_c   1.000
_cell.angle_alpha   90.00
_cell.angle_beta   90.00
_cell.angle_gamma   90.00
#
_symmetry.space_group_name_H-M   'P 1'
#
loop_
_entity.id
_entity.type
_entity.pdbx_description
1 polymer ?
#
loop_
_entity_poly.entity_id
_entity_poly.type
_entity_poly.pdbx_seq_one_letter_code
_entity_poly.pdbx_strand_id
1 'polypeptide(L)'
;MNYSKKIDRNILSSKKNGWTPGWFDCDRFDSELIDSIMAFQREHSLSDDGIVGPITYRRVKTHRLFEEDFIPKKRNKRRGEKHIVYGGNKFPIKWEKVILWDDHGGLPAKEGCYYDWSKKPLRQPIQFVNHWDATLSSEACARIINKRRLSMHFLIDNDGTIYQMLDIQHVAWQAGSKLWNTNGIGVEISNAFYTRYQSWYEKRGFGPRPVITSEVNGRSVGPHLDFYPVQLDALAALWAAVADAIVIDLDVCTTKGVCEKCTSFTCKPFINHYNLTRNKIDCSSLDMQAVLKKALPLTV
;
A
#
# COMPACT_ATOMS: atom_id res chain seq x y z
N MET A 1 13.52 10.95 -26.58
CA MET A 1 14.41 11.75 -25.68
C MET A 1 15.83 11.21 -25.86
N ASN A 2 16.84 12.05 -26.05
CA ASN A 2 18.22 11.61 -26.23
C ASN A 2 18.83 11.07 -24.91
N TYR A 3 19.90 10.27 -25.01
CA TYR A 3 20.53 9.58 -23.88
C TYR A 3 20.97 10.53 -22.76
N SER A 4 21.59 11.67 -23.09
CA SER A 4 22.03 12.67 -22.11
C SER A 4 20.89 13.12 -21.18
N LYS A 5 19.71 13.46 -21.71
CA LYS A 5 18.55 13.84 -20.88
C LYS A 5 18.03 12.69 -20.00
N LYS A 6 18.10 11.44 -20.48
CA LYS A 6 17.71 10.27 -19.69
C LYS A 6 18.68 10.03 -18.53
N ILE A 7 19.99 10.17 -18.77
CA ILE A 7 21.05 10.10 -17.75
C ILE A 7 20.77 11.08 -16.62
N ASP A 8 20.53 12.36 -16.95
CA ASP A 8 20.24 13.39 -15.95
C ASP A 8 19.02 13.04 -15.09
N ARG A 9 17.94 12.56 -15.73
CA ARG A 9 16.73 12.13 -15.02
C ARG A 9 16.99 10.94 -14.09
N ASN A 10 17.83 10.00 -14.51
CA ASN A 10 18.20 8.85 -13.69
C ASN A 10 19.10 9.24 -12.52
N ILE A 11 20.03 10.18 -12.69
CA ILE A 11 20.83 10.74 -11.59
C ILE A 11 19.91 11.40 -10.56
N LEU A 12 18.95 12.22 -10.99
CA LEU A 12 17.98 12.86 -10.10
C LEU A 12 17.10 11.83 -9.37
N SER A 13 16.62 10.82 -10.10
CA SER A 13 15.85 9.72 -9.51
C SER A 13 16.66 8.93 -8.49
N SER A 14 17.93 8.64 -8.79
CA SER A 14 18.86 7.95 -7.91
C SER A 14 19.10 8.73 -6.63
N LYS A 15 19.45 10.02 -6.73
CA LYS A 15 19.62 10.90 -5.55
C LYS A 15 18.37 10.93 -4.68
N LYS A 16 17.19 10.98 -5.29
CA LYS A 16 15.91 11.04 -4.57
C LYS A 16 15.55 9.72 -3.88
N ASN A 17 15.77 8.59 -4.54
CA ASN A 17 15.23 7.29 -4.11
C ASN A 17 16.30 6.32 -3.58
N GLY A 18 17.57 6.69 -3.66
CA GLY A 18 18.73 5.96 -3.16
C GLY A 18 18.97 4.61 -3.85
N TRP A 19 18.75 4.55 -5.17
CA TRP A 19 19.16 3.42 -6.01
C TRP A 19 20.47 3.75 -6.73
N THR A 20 21.26 2.74 -7.10
CA THR A 20 22.56 2.90 -7.78
C THR A 20 22.55 2.13 -9.10
N PRO A 21 23.43 2.46 -10.07
CA PRO A 21 23.57 1.70 -11.32
C PRO A 21 23.70 0.18 -11.09
N GLY A 22 24.37 -0.24 -10.01
CA GLY A 22 24.52 -1.65 -9.65
C GLY A 22 23.22 -2.38 -9.30
N TRP A 23 22.07 -1.70 -9.24
CA TRP A 23 20.76 -2.36 -9.17
C TRP A 23 20.30 -2.92 -10.52
N PHE A 24 21.00 -2.58 -11.59
CA PHE A 24 20.77 -3.02 -12.96
C PHE A 24 22.07 -3.61 -13.55
N ASP A 25 22.96 -4.12 -12.70
CA ASP A 25 24.25 -4.70 -13.07
C ASP A 25 25.15 -3.76 -13.92
N CYS A 26 25.14 -2.47 -13.58
CA CYS A 26 25.97 -1.45 -14.21
C CYS A 26 26.77 -0.65 -13.19
N ASP A 27 27.87 -0.02 -13.60
CA ASP A 27 28.75 0.73 -12.68
C ASP A 27 28.48 2.24 -12.65
N ARG A 28 27.96 2.82 -13.73
CA ARG A 28 27.86 4.28 -13.92
C ARG A 28 26.56 4.69 -14.61
N PHE A 29 26.28 6.00 -14.58
CA PHE A 29 25.12 6.58 -15.28
C PHE A 29 25.46 6.91 -16.73
N ASP A 30 25.40 5.92 -17.60
CA ASP A 30 25.68 6.04 -19.04
C ASP A 30 24.58 5.40 -19.90
N SER A 31 24.87 5.20 -21.20
CA SER A 31 23.94 4.57 -22.13
C SER A 31 23.70 3.10 -21.82
N GLU A 32 24.71 2.39 -21.31
CA GLU A 32 24.59 0.98 -20.92
C GLU A 32 23.58 0.82 -19.79
N LEU A 33 23.65 1.68 -18.75
CA LEU A 33 22.63 1.70 -17.71
C LEU A 33 21.22 1.95 -18.27
N ILE A 34 21.08 2.83 -19.27
CA ILE A 34 19.77 3.10 -19.89
C ILE A 34 19.23 1.85 -20.60
N ASP A 35 20.08 1.13 -21.33
CA ASP A 35 19.72 -0.11 -22.00
C ASP A 35 19.35 -1.20 -21.01
N SER A 36 20.09 -1.35 -19.90
CA SER A 36 19.77 -2.26 -18.80
C SER A 36 18.46 -1.89 -18.10
N ILE A 37 18.17 -0.60 -17.89
CA ILE A 37 16.88 -0.16 -17.38
C ILE A 37 15.76 -0.50 -18.38
N MET A 38 15.96 -0.32 -19.68
CA MET A 38 14.97 -0.69 -20.70
C MET A 38 14.76 -2.20 -20.76
N ALA A 39 15.82 -3.01 -20.63
CA ALA A 39 15.72 -4.46 -20.53
C ALA A 39 14.91 -4.88 -19.31
N PHE A 40 15.23 -4.34 -18.13
CA PHE A 40 14.47 -4.54 -16.90
C PHE A 40 13.00 -4.14 -17.07
N GLN A 41 12.74 -2.97 -17.67
CA GLN A 41 11.39 -2.49 -17.91
C GLN A 41 10.60 -3.45 -18.83
N ARG A 42 11.21 -3.93 -19.93
CA ARG A 42 10.60 -4.92 -20.83
C ARG A 42 10.29 -6.24 -20.11
N GLU A 43 11.26 -6.77 -19.37
CA GLU A 43 11.12 -8.02 -18.60
C GLU A 43 9.99 -7.91 -17.55
N HIS A 44 9.76 -6.72 -17.02
CA HIS A 44 8.74 -6.44 -16.02
C HIS A 44 7.46 -5.78 -16.58
N SER A 45 7.25 -5.84 -17.89
CA SER A 45 6.07 -5.32 -18.59
C SER A 45 5.76 -3.85 -18.26
N LEU A 46 6.81 -3.03 -18.17
CA LEU A 46 6.75 -1.58 -17.99
C LEU A 46 7.00 -0.87 -19.32
N SER A 47 6.64 0.43 -19.37
CA SER A 47 7.10 1.31 -20.43
C SER A 47 8.63 1.36 -20.43
N ASP A 48 9.25 0.97 -21.54
CA ASP A 48 10.70 0.84 -21.71
C ASP A 48 11.37 2.17 -22.07
N ASP A 49 11.09 3.22 -21.29
CA ASP A 49 11.63 4.56 -21.53
C ASP A 49 13.10 4.74 -21.10
N GLY A 50 13.69 3.75 -20.44
CA GLY A 50 15.05 3.78 -19.90
C GLY A 50 15.21 4.69 -18.69
N ILE A 51 14.10 5.08 -18.04
CA ILE A 51 14.08 5.97 -16.88
C ILE A 51 13.55 5.22 -15.66
N VAL A 52 14.26 5.32 -14.54
CA VAL A 52 13.76 4.80 -13.26
C VAL A 52 12.75 5.79 -12.68
N GLY A 53 11.54 5.79 -13.24
CA GLY A 53 10.39 6.53 -12.72
C GLY A 53 9.79 5.89 -11.46
N PRO A 54 8.74 6.48 -10.85
CA PRO A 54 8.12 5.94 -9.64
C PRO A 54 7.65 4.48 -9.75
N ILE A 55 7.16 4.08 -10.93
CA ILE A 55 6.69 2.71 -11.19
C ILE A 55 7.89 1.75 -11.28
N THR A 56 8.88 2.09 -12.12
CA THR A 56 10.12 1.31 -12.29
C THR A 56 10.90 1.17 -10.98
N TYR A 57 10.97 2.23 -10.17
CA TYR A 57 11.60 2.19 -8.85
C TYR A 57 10.91 1.21 -7.88
N ARG A 58 9.57 1.23 -7.84
CA ARG A 58 8.81 0.26 -7.01
C ARG A 58 9.07 -1.16 -7.49
N ARG A 59 9.09 -1.37 -8.81
CA ARG A 59 9.36 -2.68 -9.44
C ARG A 59 10.72 -3.23 -9.05
N VAL A 60 11.80 -2.45 -9.22
CA VAL A 60 13.17 -2.89 -8.89
C VAL A 60 13.33 -3.13 -7.39
N LYS A 61 12.69 -2.34 -6.53
CA LYS A 61 12.68 -2.58 -5.08
C LYS A 61 12.09 -3.95 -4.72
N THR A 62 10.97 -4.31 -5.33
CA THR A 62 10.31 -5.59 -5.08
C THR A 62 11.08 -6.75 -5.71
N HIS A 63 11.66 -6.54 -6.88
CA HIS A 63 12.53 -7.54 -7.52
C HIS A 63 13.77 -7.83 -6.66
N ARG A 64 14.45 -6.80 -6.15
CA ARG A 64 15.59 -6.98 -5.26
C ARG A 64 15.24 -7.68 -3.96
N LEU A 65 14.07 -7.39 -3.39
CA LEU A 65 13.55 -8.13 -2.22
C LEU A 65 13.34 -9.62 -2.52
N PHE A 66 12.90 -9.93 -3.73
CA PHE A 66 12.72 -11.29 -4.22
C PHE A 66 14.07 -11.99 -4.43
N GLU A 67 15.06 -11.30 -5.01
CA GLU A 67 16.42 -11.82 -5.22
C GLU A 67 17.22 -11.99 -3.93
N GLU A 68 17.08 -11.05 -2.99
CA GLU A 68 17.67 -11.12 -1.64
C GLU A 68 17.01 -12.20 -0.76
N ASP A 69 16.03 -12.94 -1.30
CA ASP A 69 15.24 -13.96 -0.62
C ASP A 69 14.68 -13.48 0.72
N PHE A 70 14.23 -12.22 0.79
CA PHE A 70 13.82 -11.56 2.04
C PHE A 70 12.82 -12.42 2.85
N ILE A 71 13.09 -12.61 4.15
CA ILE A 71 12.24 -13.36 5.07
C ILE A 71 11.63 -12.37 6.07
N PRO A 72 10.33 -12.06 5.96
CA PRO A 72 9.63 -11.31 7.00
C PRO A 72 9.66 -12.08 8.33
N LYS A 73 9.77 -11.38 9.45
CA LYS A 73 9.75 -12.03 10.77
C LYS A 73 8.37 -12.65 11.00
N LYS A 74 8.32 -13.96 11.31
CA LYS A 74 7.08 -14.61 11.75
C LYS A 74 6.54 -13.91 12.99
N ARG A 75 5.25 -13.56 12.96
CA ARG A 75 4.54 -12.99 14.10
C ARG A 75 3.50 -13.97 14.59
N ASN A 76 3.53 -14.26 15.89
CA ASN A 76 2.54 -15.12 16.52
C ASN A 76 1.32 -14.29 16.96
N LYS A 77 0.13 -14.91 16.90
CA LYS A 77 -1.08 -14.36 17.52
C LYS A 77 -0.82 -14.09 18.99
N ARG A 78 -1.19 -12.89 19.45
CA ARG A 78 -1.07 -12.49 20.86
C ARG A 78 -2.37 -12.73 21.58
N ARG A 79 -2.30 -13.16 22.84
CA ARG A 79 -3.48 -13.27 23.72
C ARG A 79 -4.08 -11.89 24.03
N GLY A 80 -5.32 -11.89 24.52
CA GLY A 80 -6.05 -10.70 24.92
C GLY A 80 -6.80 -10.00 23.79
N GLU A 81 -7.71 -9.12 24.19
CA GLU A 81 -8.53 -8.30 23.30
C GLU A 81 -7.68 -7.47 22.36
N LYS A 82 -8.19 -7.26 21.14
CA LYS A 82 -7.55 -6.46 20.11
C LYS A 82 -8.29 -5.18 19.90
N HIS A 83 -7.54 -4.14 19.56
CA HIS A 83 -8.06 -2.81 19.35
C HIS A 83 -7.22 -2.08 18.31
N ILE A 84 -7.82 -1.05 17.71
CA ILE A 84 -7.13 0.03 17.02
C ILE A 84 -7.06 1.25 17.94
N VAL A 85 -6.17 2.18 17.65
CA VAL A 85 -5.99 3.41 18.42
C VAL A 85 -6.38 4.64 17.60
N TYR A 86 -7.20 5.50 18.18
CA TYR A 86 -7.60 6.78 17.60
C TYR A 86 -7.69 7.85 18.69
N GLY A 87 -6.86 8.90 18.57
CA GLY A 87 -6.81 9.99 19.54
C GLY A 87 -6.36 9.51 20.92
N GLY A 88 -5.47 8.52 20.97
CA GLY A 88 -5.03 7.84 22.20
C GLY A 88 -6.05 6.85 22.79
N ASN A 89 -7.28 6.80 22.26
CA ASN A 89 -8.32 5.90 22.75
C ASN A 89 -8.27 4.55 22.02
N LYS A 90 -8.64 3.48 22.74
CA LYS A 90 -8.66 2.11 22.22
C LYS A 90 -10.06 1.76 21.75
N PHE A 91 -10.19 1.30 20.51
CA PHE A 91 -11.45 0.87 19.91
C PHE A 91 -11.37 -0.61 19.56
N PRO A 92 -12.30 -1.46 20.02
CA PRO A 92 -12.24 -2.89 19.80
C PRO A 92 -12.29 -3.23 18.30
N ILE A 93 -11.64 -4.32 17.92
CA ILE A 93 -11.70 -4.87 16.57
C ILE A 93 -11.97 -6.37 16.63
N LYS A 94 -12.92 -6.84 15.82
CA LYS A 94 -13.27 -8.26 15.68
C LYS A 94 -12.25 -9.01 14.80
N TRP A 95 -10.98 -8.88 15.15
CA TRP A 95 -9.86 -9.53 14.48
C TRP A 95 -8.73 -9.83 15.46
N GLU A 96 -8.15 -11.02 15.38
CA GLU A 96 -7.24 -11.51 16.43
C GLU A 96 -5.76 -11.13 16.21
N LYS A 97 -5.39 -10.75 14.98
CA LYS A 97 -4.01 -10.47 14.58
C LYS A 97 -3.81 -8.98 14.37
N VAL A 98 -3.69 -8.24 15.47
CA VAL A 98 -3.40 -6.79 15.44
C VAL A 98 -2.13 -6.50 16.22
N ILE A 99 -1.26 -5.68 15.65
CA ILE A 99 0.01 -5.24 16.24
C ILE A 99 0.10 -3.72 16.11
N LEU A 100 0.25 -3.03 17.23
CA LEU A 100 0.43 -1.57 17.26
C LEU A 100 1.87 -1.16 16.95
N TRP A 101 2.12 0.13 16.79
CA TRP A 101 3.43 0.65 16.43
C TRP A 101 4.45 0.56 17.57
N ASP A 102 3.97 0.59 18.81
CA ASP A 102 4.73 0.51 20.06
C ASP A 102 4.80 -0.91 20.64
N ASP A 103 4.06 -1.84 20.04
CA ASP A 103 4.13 -3.26 20.35
C ASP A 103 5.47 -3.88 19.92
N HIS A 104 5.92 -4.92 20.62
CA HIS A 104 7.11 -5.69 20.22
C HIS A 104 6.98 -6.21 18.77
N GLY A 105 7.79 -5.72 17.84
CA GLY A 105 7.71 -6.13 16.44
C GLY A 105 6.65 -5.40 15.61
N GLY A 106 6.09 -4.31 16.14
CA GLY A 106 5.36 -3.30 15.37
C GLY A 106 6.19 -2.68 14.25
N LEU A 107 5.50 -1.98 13.37
CA LEU A 107 6.07 -1.34 12.18
C LEU A 107 5.79 0.17 12.22
N PRO A 108 6.42 0.93 13.15
CA PRO A 108 6.10 2.34 13.33
C PRO A 108 6.39 3.17 12.07
N ALA A 109 5.51 4.13 11.79
CA ALA A 109 5.81 5.18 10.83
C ALA A 109 6.97 6.03 11.34
N LYS A 110 7.94 6.32 10.47
CA LYS A 110 9.12 7.10 10.84
C LYS A 110 8.72 8.53 11.19
N GLU A 111 9.25 9.05 12.30
CA GLU A 111 9.07 10.43 12.70
C GLU A 111 9.46 11.41 11.56
N GLY A 112 8.69 12.48 11.40
CA GLY A 112 8.86 13.44 10.30
C GLY A 112 8.41 12.94 8.93
N CYS A 113 7.66 11.83 8.86
CA CYS A 113 7.06 11.28 7.64
C CYS A 113 5.52 11.26 7.67
N TYR A 114 4.92 11.97 8.63
CA TYR A 114 3.49 12.23 8.79
C TYR A 114 3.32 13.63 9.39
N TYR A 115 2.11 14.21 9.35
CA TYR A 115 1.85 15.42 10.13
C TYR A 115 1.44 15.05 11.55
N ASP A 116 2.23 15.50 12.52
CA ASP A 116 1.89 15.38 13.94
C ASP A 116 0.62 16.20 14.23
N TRP A 117 -0.32 15.55 14.92
CA TRP A 117 -1.64 16.06 15.25
C TRP A 117 -1.94 15.89 16.75
N SER A 118 -0.96 15.50 17.57
CA SER A 118 -1.10 15.29 19.01
C SER A 118 -1.56 16.54 19.77
N LYS A 119 -1.15 17.73 19.30
CA LYS A 119 -1.49 19.02 19.92
C LYS A 119 -2.67 19.73 19.28
N LYS A 120 -3.44 19.04 18.46
CA LYS A 120 -4.60 19.57 17.73
C LYS A 120 -5.87 18.88 18.22
N PRO A 121 -7.05 19.48 17.97
CA PRO A 121 -8.32 18.81 18.22
C PRO A 121 -8.37 17.41 17.58
N LEU A 122 -9.21 16.53 18.12
CA LEU A 122 -9.44 15.20 17.56
C LEU A 122 -9.74 15.33 16.06
N ARG A 123 -8.89 14.73 15.23
CA ARG A 123 -9.00 14.79 13.77
C ARG A 123 -10.29 14.12 13.36
N GLN A 124 -11.01 14.62 12.36
CA GLN A 124 -12.24 14.00 11.86
C GLN A 124 -12.00 13.50 10.42
N PRO A 125 -11.39 12.33 10.21
CA PRO A 125 -11.24 11.77 8.88
C PRO A 125 -12.62 11.43 8.32
N ILE A 126 -12.79 11.60 7.01
CA ILE A 126 -14.08 11.39 6.32
C ILE A 126 -13.96 10.37 5.18
N GLN A 127 -12.76 9.82 4.97
CA GLN A 127 -12.50 8.80 3.96
C GLN A 127 -11.56 7.73 4.48
N PHE A 128 -11.75 6.51 3.98
CA PHE A 128 -10.86 5.38 4.14
C PHE A 128 -10.36 4.93 2.76
N VAL A 129 -9.04 4.93 2.55
CA VAL A 129 -8.41 4.70 1.24
C VAL A 129 -7.67 3.38 1.24
N ASN A 130 -8.08 2.49 0.34
CA ASN A 130 -7.44 1.19 0.14
C ASN A 130 -6.29 1.29 -0.87
N HIS A 131 -5.18 0.63 -0.53
CA HIS A 131 -3.98 0.49 -1.35
C HIS A 131 -3.49 -0.96 -1.35
N TRP A 132 -2.71 -1.30 -2.38
CA TRP A 132 -1.81 -2.44 -2.34
C TRP A 132 -0.39 -1.92 -2.30
N ASP A 133 0.47 -2.65 -1.61
CA ASP A 133 1.83 -2.18 -1.36
C ASP A 133 2.75 -2.34 -2.58
N ALA A 134 2.40 -3.23 -3.51
CA ALA A 134 3.27 -3.69 -4.58
C ALA A 134 4.58 -4.33 -4.04
N THR A 135 4.54 -4.88 -2.83
CA THR A 135 5.67 -5.53 -2.13
C THR A 135 5.33 -6.96 -1.68
N LEU A 136 6.32 -7.66 -1.13
CA LEU A 136 6.17 -9.07 -0.73
C LEU A 136 5.53 -9.24 0.66
N SER A 137 5.56 -8.22 1.53
CA SER A 137 5.04 -8.29 2.91
C SER A 137 4.85 -6.90 3.52
N SER A 138 4.08 -6.80 4.60
CA SER A 138 3.95 -5.53 5.34
C SER A 138 5.29 -5.02 5.89
N GLU A 139 6.21 -5.90 6.32
CA GLU A 139 7.55 -5.49 6.78
C GLU A 139 8.37 -4.85 5.64
N ALA A 140 8.31 -5.44 4.44
CA ALA A 140 8.93 -4.87 3.25
C ALA A 140 8.31 -3.51 2.87
N CYS A 141 6.97 -3.40 2.91
CA CYS A 141 6.24 -2.16 2.69
C CYS A 141 6.70 -1.08 3.67
N ALA A 142 6.65 -1.34 4.98
CA ALA A 142 7.06 -0.40 6.03
C ALA A 142 8.49 0.12 5.81
N ARG A 143 9.43 -0.78 5.49
CA ARG A 143 10.82 -0.43 5.16
C ARG A 143 10.92 0.51 3.96
N ILE A 144 10.12 0.28 2.92
CA ILE A 144 10.12 1.11 1.70
C ILE A 144 9.50 2.47 1.95
N ILE A 145 8.31 2.53 2.55
CA ILE A 145 7.60 3.82 2.74
C ILE A 145 8.34 4.72 3.74
N ASN A 146 8.91 4.16 4.82
CA ASN A 146 9.75 4.92 5.75
C ASN A 146 11.01 5.48 5.06
N LYS A 147 11.68 4.70 4.18
CA LYS A 147 12.83 5.19 3.40
C LYS A 147 12.43 6.32 2.44
N ARG A 148 11.22 6.25 1.87
CA ARG A 148 10.67 7.25 0.95
C ARG A 148 10.07 8.47 1.64
N ARG A 149 10.13 8.53 2.97
CA ARG A 149 9.46 9.54 3.81
C ARG A 149 7.97 9.62 3.53
N LEU A 150 7.31 8.47 3.46
CA LEU A 150 5.85 8.33 3.38
C LEU A 150 5.37 7.57 4.63
N SER A 151 4.06 7.53 4.83
CA SER A 151 3.43 6.82 5.94
C SER A 151 2.05 6.30 5.55
N MET A 152 1.59 5.31 6.29
CA MET A 152 0.28 4.69 6.17
C MET A 152 -0.27 4.45 7.57
N HIS A 153 -1.59 4.51 7.77
CA HIS A 153 -2.15 4.21 9.09
C HIS A 153 -2.08 2.71 9.39
N PHE A 154 -2.45 1.90 8.39
CA PHE A 154 -2.54 0.45 8.53
C PHE A 154 -1.78 -0.30 7.44
N LEU A 155 -1.26 -1.47 7.78
CA LEU A 155 -0.78 -2.47 6.83
C LEU A 155 -1.51 -3.79 7.08
N ILE A 156 -1.79 -4.58 6.04
CA ILE A 156 -2.33 -5.95 6.17
C ILE A 156 -1.36 -6.93 5.51
N ASP A 157 -0.80 -7.86 6.27
CA ASP A 157 0.18 -8.82 5.76
C ASP A 157 -0.48 -10.04 5.10
N ASN A 158 0.33 -10.88 4.49
CA ASN A 158 -0.08 -12.09 3.77
C ASN A 158 -1.00 -13.03 4.59
N ASP A 159 -0.78 -13.12 5.90
CA ASP A 159 -1.50 -13.99 6.81
C ASP A 159 -2.70 -13.31 7.52
N GLY A 160 -3.04 -12.09 7.09
CA GLY A 160 -4.08 -11.24 7.67
C GLY A 160 -3.64 -10.47 8.91
N THR A 161 -2.36 -10.46 9.30
CA THR A 161 -1.91 -9.58 10.39
C THR A 161 -2.08 -8.11 10.03
N ILE A 162 -2.81 -7.38 10.87
CA ILE A 162 -2.98 -5.92 10.76
C ILE A 162 -1.90 -5.26 11.60
N TYR A 163 -1.12 -4.36 11.00
CA TYR A 163 -0.23 -3.47 11.70
C TYR A 163 -0.81 -2.07 11.70
N GLN A 164 -0.98 -1.47 12.87
CA GLN A 164 -1.23 -0.04 12.98
C GLN A 164 0.12 0.67 13.13
N MET A 165 0.52 1.49 12.16
CA MET A 165 1.84 2.11 12.14
C MET A 165 1.91 3.43 12.92
N LEU A 166 0.77 4.06 13.16
CA LEU A 166 0.61 5.29 13.93
C LEU A 166 -0.87 5.47 14.32
N ASP A 167 -1.11 6.29 15.34
CA ASP A 167 -2.46 6.69 15.76
C ASP A 167 -3.23 7.33 14.60
N ILE A 168 -4.52 6.98 14.43
CA ILE A 168 -5.42 7.61 13.44
C ILE A 168 -5.48 9.14 13.62
N GLN A 169 -5.23 9.67 14.81
CA GLN A 169 -5.15 11.10 15.07
C GLN A 169 -4.15 11.81 14.15
N HIS A 170 -3.01 11.18 13.85
CA HIS A 170 -2.01 11.72 12.95
C HIS A 170 -2.47 11.70 11.49
N VAL A 171 -1.84 12.53 10.65
CA VAL A 171 -2.10 12.50 9.21
C VAL A 171 -0.97 11.80 8.47
N ALA A 172 -1.24 10.57 8.04
CA ALA A 172 -0.36 9.82 7.16
C ALA A 172 -0.24 10.45 5.76
N TRP A 173 0.93 10.32 5.14
CA TRP A 173 1.21 10.81 3.79
C TRP A 173 0.95 9.71 2.74
N GLN A 174 -0.33 9.41 2.53
CA GLN A 174 -0.79 8.20 1.82
C GLN A 174 -1.35 8.44 0.40
N ALA A 175 -2.08 9.54 0.18
CA ALA A 175 -2.88 9.78 -1.01
C ALA A 175 -2.25 10.74 -2.04
N GLY A 176 -1.05 11.27 -1.76
CA GLY A 176 -0.34 12.16 -2.71
C GLY A 176 -0.82 13.62 -2.77
N SER A 177 -1.82 14.01 -1.99
CA SER A 177 -2.21 15.41 -1.77
C SER A 177 -2.42 15.69 -0.29
N LYS A 178 -2.01 16.87 0.20
CA LYS A 178 -2.24 17.28 1.60
C LYS A 178 -3.73 17.27 1.96
N LEU A 179 -4.59 17.65 1.01
CA LEU A 179 -6.04 17.67 1.20
C LEU A 179 -6.59 16.27 1.45
N TRP A 180 -6.24 15.30 0.58
CA TRP A 180 -6.68 13.91 0.73
C TRP A 180 -6.04 13.21 1.93
N ASN A 181 -4.76 13.50 2.22
CA ASN A 181 -4.09 12.96 3.41
C ASN A 181 -4.81 13.39 4.69
N THR A 182 -5.10 14.69 4.82
CA THR A 182 -5.71 15.25 6.04
C THR A 182 -7.05 14.62 6.36
N ASN A 183 -7.83 14.34 5.33
CA ASN A 183 -9.19 13.82 5.42
C ASN A 183 -9.27 12.29 5.34
N GLY A 184 -8.15 11.61 5.09
CA GLY A 184 -8.11 10.18 4.84
C GLY A 184 -7.49 9.37 5.97
N ILE A 185 -7.96 8.14 6.12
CA ILE A 185 -7.25 6.99 6.70
C ILE A 185 -6.80 6.13 5.54
N GLY A 186 -5.66 5.45 5.66
CA GLY A 186 -5.10 4.65 4.57
C GLY A 186 -4.63 3.29 5.05
N VAL A 187 -4.82 2.27 4.22
CA VAL A 187 -4.31 0.91 4.42
C VAL A 187 -3.55 0.40 3.21
N GLU A 188 -2.38 -0.21 3.43
CA GLU A 188 -1.64 -0.94 2.41
C GLU A 188 -1.78 -2.45 2.63
N ILE A 189 -2.37 -3.15 1.68
CA ILE A 189 -2.56 -4.59 1.72
C ILE A 189 -1.41 -5.26 0.97
N SER A 190 -0.75 -6.23 1.60
CA SER A 190 0.40 -6.90 1.00
C SER A 190 0.00 -7.65 -0.26
N ASN A 191 0.56 -7.24 -1.40
CA ASN A 191 0.35 -7.83 -2.70
C ASN A 191 1.43 -7.32 -3.67
N ALA A 192 2.32 -8.21 -4.16
CA ALA A 192 3.39 -7.86 -5.10
C ALA A 192 2.91 -7.58 -6.53
N PHE A 193 1.60 -7.66 -6.77
CA PHE A 193 0.83 -7.49 -8.00
C PHE A 193 1.21 -8.44 -9.14
N TYR A 194 2.49 -8.68 -9.43
CA TYR A 194 2.89 -9.32 -10.69
C TYR A 194 2.98 -10.83 -10.49
N THR A 195 2.42 -11.58 -11.44
CA THR A 195 2.35 -13.05 -11.40
C THR A 195 3.72 -13.72 -11.26
N ARG A 196 4.80 -13.07 -11.72
CA ARG A 196 6.16 -13.58 -11.56
C ARG A 196 6.58 -13.79 -10.10
N TYR A 197 5.97 -13.08 -9.16
CA TYR A 197 6.25 -13.22 -7.73
C TYR A 197 5.43 -14.32 -7.04
N GLN A 198 4.56 -15.03 -7.78
CA GLN A 198 3.76 -16.14 -7.25
C GLN A 198 4.63 -17.18 -6.53
N SER A 199 5.72 -17.60 -7.17
CA SER A 199 6.62 -18.62 -6.64
C SER A 199 7.26 -18.24 -5.29
N TRP A 200 7.41 -16.94 -5.01
CA TRP A 200 7.88 -16.48 -3.71
C TRP A 200 6.89 -16.82 -2.61
N TYR A 201 5.60 -16.58 -2.84
CA TYR A 201 4.55 -16.86 -1.85
C TYR A 201 4.42 -18.36 -1.58
N GLU A 202 4.45 -19.19 -2.63
CA GLU A 202 4.36 -20.63 -2.54
C GLU A 202 5.53 -21.24 -1.76
N LYS A 203 6.78 -20.85 -2.09
CA LYS A 203 8.00 -21.29 -1.38
C LYS A 203 7.99 -20.91 0.11
N ARG A 204 7.26 -19.85 0.48
CA ARG A 204 7.15 -19.38 1.86
C ARG A 204 5.94 -19.94 2.62
N GLY A 205 5.18 -20.84 1.99
CA GLY A 205 4.08 -21.54 2.62
C GLY A 205 2.78 -20.73 2.74
N PHE A 206 2.67 -19.61 2.03
CA PHE A 206 1.41 -18.87 1.93
C PHE A 206 0.42 -19.53 0.95
N GLY A 207 0.93 -20.45 0.12
CA GLY A 207 0.17 -21.04 -0.98
C GLY A 207 0.08 -20.10 -2.19
N PRO A 208 -0.65 -20.50 -3.23
CA PRO A 208 -0.84 -19.68 -4.41
C PRO A 208 -1.80 -18.51 -4.13
N ARG A 209 -1.44 -17.30 -4.56
CA ARG A 209 -2.41 -16.19 -4.69
C ARG A 209 -3.33 -16.44 -5.88
N PRO A 210 -4.60 -15.98 -5.82
CA PRO A 210 -5.45 -15.93 -7.01
C PRO A 210 -4.83 -15.02 -8.08
N VAL A 211 -5.06 -15.34 -9.36
CA VAL A 211 -4.69 -14.51 -10.50
C VAL A 211 -5.97 -14.03 -11.17
N ILE A 212 -6.09 -12.71 -11.36
CA ILE A 212 -7.29 -12.06 -11.89
C ILE A 212 -6.91 -11.02 -12.94
N THR A 213 -7.85 -10.68 -13.81
CA THR A 213 -7.79 -9.49 -14.67
C THR A 213 -8.76 -8.44 -14.13
N SER A 214 -8.31 -7.19 -14.02
CA SER A 214 -9.15 -6.07 -13.59
C SER A 214 -9.13 -4.91 -14.58
N GLU A 215 -10.01 -3.93 -14.37
CA GLU A 215 -10.15 -2.74 -15.21
C GLU A 215 -10.28 -1.50 -14.33
N VAL A 216 -9.60 -0.42 -14.70
CA VAL A 216 -9.72 0.90 -14.06
C VAL A 216 -9.73 1.97 -15.14
N ASN A 217 -10.62 2.95 -15.01
CA ASN A 217 -10.76 4.05 -15.98
C ASN A 217 -11.03 3.55 -17.42
N GLY A 218 -11.79 2.47 -17.59
CA GLY A 218 -12.09 1.89 -18.90
C GLY A 218 -10.88 1.20 -19.57
N ARG A 219 -9.82 0.89 -18.80
CA ARG A 219 -8.59 0.27 -19.30
C ARG A 219 -8.26 -0.99 -18.52
N SER A 220 -7.96 -2.06 -19.25
CA SER A 220 -7.48 -3.29 -18.65
C SER A 220 -6.17 -3.06 -17.90
N VAL A 221 -6.08 -3.62 -16.69
CA VAL A 221 -4.86 -3.65 -15.87
C VAL A 221 -4.01 -4.89 -16.19
N GLY A 222 -4.54 -5.82 -17.00
CA GLY A 222 -3.91 -7.10 -17.33
C GLY A 222 -4.03 -8.15 -16.21
N PRO A 223 -3.50 -9.37 -16.42
CA PRO A 223 -3.46 -10.40 -15.38
C PRO A 223 -2.50 -10.04 -14.25
N HIS A 224 -2.94 -10.14 -13.00
CA HIS A 224 -2.15 -9.83 -11.82
C HIS A 224 -2.59 -10.65 -10.60
N LEU A 225 -1.75 -10.70 -9.58
CA LEU A 225 -2.01 -11.34 -8.30
C LEU A 225 -3.10 -10.58 -7.54
N ASP A 226 -3.97 -11.35 -6.90
CA ASP A 226 -5.01 -10.85 -6.02
C ASP A 226 -4.70 -11.11 -4.54
N PHE A 227 -5.62 -10.68 -3.68
CA PHE A 227 -5.52 -10.84 -2.23
C PHE A 227 -5.91 -12.24 -1.77
N TYR A 228 -5.32 -12.69 -0.65
CA TYR A 228 -5.79 -13.90 0.01
C TYR A 228 -7.14 -13.67 0.71
N PRO A 229 -8.00 -14.69 0.85
CA PRO A 229 -9.24 -14.58 1.61
C PRO A 229 -9.04 -14.03 3.03
N VAL A 230 -7.99 -14.48 3.73
CA VAL A 230 -7.66 -14.00 5.08
C VAL A 230 -7.31 -12.50 5.14
N GLN A 231 -6.77 -11.94 4.06
CA GLN A 231 -6.50 -10.50 3.97
C GLN A 231 -7.81 -9.72 3.80
N LEU A 232 -8.76 -10.26 3.03
CA LEU A 232 -10.07 -9.66 2.83
C LEU A 232 -10.91 -9.69 4.11
N ASP A 233 -10.83 -10.78 4.89
CA ASP A 233 -11.48 -10.88 6.19
C ASP A 233 -10.86 -9.90 7.21
N ALA A 234 -9.53 -9.78 7.24
CA ALA A 234 -8.83 -8.78 8.05
C ALA A 234 -9.24 -7.35 7.67
N LEU A 235 -9.33 -7.06 6.38
CA LEU A 235 -9.73 -5.76 5.87
C LEU A 235 -11.18 -5.43 6.27
N ALA A 236 -12.09 -6.39 6.19
CA ALA A 236 -13.48 -6.21 6.61
C ALA A 236 -13.58 -5.87 8.11
N ALA A 237 -12.83 -6.57 8.96
CA ALA A 237 -12.78 -6.27 10.38
C ALA A 237 -12.17 -4.90 10.67
N LEU A 238 -11.14 -4.50 9.91
CA LEU A 238 -10.53 -3.18 10.02
C LEU A 238 -11.51 -2.08 9.60
N TRP A 239 -12.23 -2.26 8.49
CA TRP A 239 -13.24 -1.29 8.02
C TRP A 239 -14.32 -1.06 9.06
N ALA A 240 -14.87 -2.14 9.64
CA ALA A 240 -15.88 -2.04 10.70
C ALA A 240 -15.35 -1.30 11.93
N ALA A 241 -14.18 -1.70 12.44
CA ALA A 241 -13.60 -1.05 13.62
C ALA A 241 -13.28 0.44 13.39
N VAL A 242 -12.82 0.80 12.20
CA VAL A 242 -12.59 2.21 11.85
C VAL A 242 -13.90 2.96 11.72
N ALA A 243 -14.90 2.40 11.02
CA ALA A 243 -16.20 3.03 10.86
C ALA A 243 -16.84 3.37 12.21
N ASP A 244 -16.79 2.43 13.17
CA ASP A 244 -17.29 2.63 14.53
C ASP A 244 -16.45 3.67 15.29
N ALA A 245 -15.11 3.59 15.19
CA ALA A 245 -14.21 4.46 15.95
C ALA A 245 -14.31 5.94 15.56
N ILE A 246 -14.45 6.23 14.27
CA ILE A 246 -14.54 7.61 13.74
C ILE A 246 -15.97 8.03 13.38
N VAL A 247 -16.96 7.16 13.62
CA VAL A 247 -18.39 7.39 13.36
C VAL A 247 -18.66 7.82 11.92
N ILE A 248 -18.21 7.00 10.95
CA ILE A 248 -18.46 7.20 9.52
C ILE A 248 -19.37 6.13 8.94
N ASP A 249 -20.12 6.48 7.90
CA ASP A 249 -20.94 5.53 7.13
C ASP A 249 -20.05 4.42 6.54
N LEU A 250 -20.35 3.17 6.89
CA LEU A 250 -19.68 2.00 6.32
C LEU A 250 -20.32 1.68 4.97
N ASP A 251 -19.88 2.40 3.94
CA ASP A 251 -20.30 2.20 2.56
C ASP A 251 -19.18 2.56 1.59
N VAL A 252 -19.25 2.01 0.37
CA VAL A 252 -18.14 1.99 -0.58
C VAL A 252 -18.47 2.74 -1.88
N CYS A 253 -17.46 3.38 -2.46
CA CYS A 253 -17.59 3.93 -3.81
C CYS A 253 -17.64 2.80 -4.85
N THR A 254 -18.66 2.75 -5.70
CA THR A 254 -18.76 1.70 -6.74
C THR A 254 -18.12 2.08 -8.08
N THR A 255 -17.58 3.30 -8.21
CA THR A 255 -16.93 3.76 -9.44
C THR A 255 -15.60 3.01 -9.66
N LYS A 256 -15.44 2.36 -10.82
CA LYS A 256 -14.19 1.71 -11.27
C LYS A 256 -13.26 2.67 -12.01
N GLY A 257 -12.82 3.71 -11.31
CA GLY A 257 -11.96 4.76 -11.85
C GLY A 257 -12.01 6.02 -11.00
N VAL A 258 -11.50 7.12 -11.54
CA VAL A 258 -11.57 8.43 -10.89
C VAL A 258 -13.02 8.82 -10.66
N CYS A 259 -13.33 9.27 -9.45
CA CYS A 259 -14.65 9.70 -9.04
C CYS A 259 -14.58 11.12 -8.50
N GLU A 260 -15.18 12.08 -9.19
CA GLU A 260 -15.17 13.50 -8.77
C GLU A 260 -15.74 13.68 -7.37
N LYS A 261 -16.80 12.93 -7.03
CA LYS A 261 -17.39 12.93 -5.69
C LYS A 261 -16.40 12.43 -4.62
N CYS A 262 -15.53 11.47 -4.94
CA CYS A 262 -14.48 11.04 -4.02
C CYS A 262 -13.45 12.16 -3.83
N THR A 263 -13.06 12.85 -4.91
CA THR A 263 -12.08 13.94 -4.82
C THR A 263 -12.58 15.16 -4.05
N SER A 264 -13.90 15.37 -4.01
CA SER A 264 -14.57 16.46 -3.29
C SER A 264 -15.20 16.04 -1.96
N PHE A 265 -14.97 14.80 -1.51
CA PHE A 265 -15.49 14.26 -0.25
C PHE A 265 -17.03 14.19 -0.14
N THR A 266 -17.72 14.05 -1.28
CA THR A 266 -19.18 13.92 -1.36
C THR A 266 -19.64 12.53 -1.79
N CYS A 267 -18.71 11.58 -1.88
CA CYS A 267 -18.99 10.16 -2.15
C CYS A 267 -19.06 9.35 -0.85
N LYS A 268 -19.28 8.04 -1.00
CA LYS A 268 -19.21 7.08 0.10
C LYS A 268 -17.78 7.03 0.69
N PRO A 269 -17.63 6.82 2.01
CA PRO A 269 -16.35 7.05 2.69
C PRO A 269 -15.25 6.06 2.33
N PHE A 270 -15.58 4.80 2.01
CA PHE A 270 -14.59 3.77 1.70
C PHE A 270 -14.32 3.73 0.19
N ILE A 271 -13.06 4.00 -0.17
CA ILE A 271 -12.64 4.19 -1.57
C ILE A 271 -11.34 3.47 -1.88
N ASN A 272 -11.04 3.33 -3.16
CA ASN A 272 -9.73 2.92 -3.66
C ASN A 272 -8.91 4.17 -4.02
N HIS A 273 -7.57 4.07 -3.99
CA HIS A 273 -6.72 5.21 -4.35
C HIS A 273 -6.94 5.70 -5.79
N TYR A 274 -7.25 4.80 -6.73
CA TYR A 274 -7.60 5.17 -8.09
C TYR A 274 -8.83 6.08 -8.18
N ASN A 275 -9.70 6.11 -7.15
CA ASN A 275 -10.85 7.02 -7.12
C ASN A 275 -10.43 8.49 -6.99
N LEU A 276 -9.22 8.75 -6.47
CA LEU A 276 -8.68 10.10 -6.28
C LEU A 276 -7.90 10.61 -7.50
N THR A 277 -7.26 9.74 -8.27
CA THR A 277 -6.38 10.16 -9.37
C THR A 277 -6.18 9.09 -10.44
N ARG A 278 -6.04 9.52 -11.71
CA ARG A 278 -5.77 8.63 -12.86
C ARG A 278 -4.37 8.01 -12.83
N ASN A 279 -3.47 8.52 -11.98
CA ASN A 279 -2.10 8.03 -11.86
C ASN A 279 -1.98 6.75 -11.01
N LYS A 280 -3.11 6.23 -10.55
CA LYS A 280 -3.21 5.10 -9.63
C LYS A 280 -4.16 4.06 -10.19
N ILE A 281 -3.82 2.82 -9.91
CA ILE A 281 -4.62 1.64 -10.24
C ILE A 281 -4.95 0.81 -9.00
N ASP A 282 -4.36 1.16 -7.85
CA ASP A 282 -4.63 0.56 -6.56
C ASP A 282 -6.04 0.95 -6.05
N CYS A 283 -6.93 0.03 -5.65
CA CYS A 283 -6.87 -1.44 -5.72
C CYS A 283 -7.85 -2.03 -6.73
N SER A 284 -7.48 -2.11 -8.00
CA SER A 284 -8.36 -2.49 -9.12
C SER A 284 -9.08 -3.84 -9.01
N SER A 285 -8.48 -4.84 -8.35
CA SER A 285 -9.13 -6.16 -8.14
C SER A 285 -9.95 -6.24 -6.85
N LEU A 286 -9.86 -5.24 -5.96
CA LEU A 286 -10.53 -5.31 -4.67
C LEU A 286 -12.04 -5.22 -4.87
N ASP A 287 -12.74 -6.33 -4.64
CA ASP A 287 -14.20 -6.36 -4.59
C ASP A 287 -14.69 -5.71 -3.28
N MET A 288 -14.86 -4.39 -3.34
CA MET A 288 -15.27 -3.60 -2.17
C MET A 288 -16.68 -3.96 -1.69
N GLN A 289 -17.58 -4.44 -2.56
CA GLN A 289 -18.92 -4.87 -2.14
C GLN A 289 -18.87 -6.19 -1.37
N ALA A 290 -18.02 -7.13 -1.79
CA ALA A 290 -17.79 -8.37 -1.05
C ALA A 290 -17.15 -8.10 0.33
N VAL A 291 -16.19 -7.19 0.41
CA VAL A 291 -15.58 -6.77 1.69
C VAL A 291 -16.60 -6.05 2.58
N LEU A 292 -17.40 -5.14 2.02
CA LEU A 292 -18.47 -4.45 2.74
C LEU A 292 -19.46 -5.45 3.37
N LYS A 293 -19.90 -6.44 2.60
CA LYS A 293 -20.81 -7.49 3.10
C LYS A 293 -20.23 -8.27 4.28
N LYS A 294 -18.91 -8.48 4.31
CA LYS A 294 -18.20 -9.11 5.44
C LYS A 294 -18.04 -8.16 6.63
N ALA A 295 -17.93 -6.85 6.37
CA ALA A 295 -17.70 -5.84 7.39
C ALA A 295 -18.97 -5.45 8.16
N LEU A 296 -20.12 -5.37 7.48
CA LEU A 296 -21.39 -4.93 8.10
C LEU A 296 -21.80 -5.71 9.37
N PRO A 297 -21.65 -7.05 9.46
CA PRO A 297 -21.96 -7.77 10.70
C PRO A 297 -20.96 -7.53 11.85
N LEU A 298 -19.84 -6.86 11.56
CA LEU A 298 -18.75 -6.65 12.51
C LEU A 298 -18.83 -5.30 13.23
N THR A 299 -19.64 -4.35 12.77
CA THR A 299 -19.88 -3.08 13.48
C THR A 299 -20.54 -3.34 14.85
N VAL A 300 -20.42 -2.38 15.76
CA VAL A 300 -20.97 -2.43 17.13
C VAL A 300 -22.12 -1.46 17.30
#